data_AF-A0A4P6UTD5-F1
#
_entry.id   AF-A0A4P6UTD5-F1
#
_cell.length_a   1.000
_cell.length_b   1.000
_cell.length_c   1.000
_cell.angle_alpha   90.00
_cell.angle_beta   90.00
_cell.angle_gamma   90.00
#
_symmetry.space_group_name_H-M   'P 1'
#
loop_
_entity.id
_entity.type
_entity.pdbx_description
1 polymer ?
#
loop_
_entity_poly.entity_id
_entity_poly.type
_entity_poly.pdbx_seq_one_letter_code
_entity_poly.pdbx_strand_id
1 'polypeptide(L)'
;MNIWKVAFFILSGTIILIAALVIYWATSPMETEIPTPKATESESTDSVLSVETTAEDFEKLAIKYIKQELSSSEIPIDIQVNDSVQLSSEIVAFGYNIPVSMKFNPVVNEQGNIHLVQREVNVGSLNIPPSMVLKLMNQAVQFPNWVTIRPDEKEIFVDLSKLTLPSGAKVKARDIDLANNRIQLEIVIPNQ
;
A
#
# COMPACT_ATOMS: atom_id res chain seq x y z
N MET A 1 -4.59 30.94 -58.18
CA MET A 1 -5.18 30.10 -57.12
C MET A 1 -4.50 30.44 -55.82
N ASN A 2 -5.25 30.79 -54.76
CA ASN A 2 -4.68 31.41 -53.55
C ASN A 2 -4.06 30.34 -52.64
N ILE A 3 -2.82 29.95 -52.95
CA ILE A 3 -2.03 28.90 -52.28
C ILE A 3 -2.00 29.10 -50.75
N TRP A 4 -1.99 30.35 -50.29
CA TRP A 4 -1.98 30.69 -48.86
C TRP A 4 -3.28 30.32 -48.13
N LYS A 5 -4.45 30.44 -48.80
CA LYS A 5 -5.73 30.03 -48.22
C LYS A 5 -5.81 28.51 -48.08
N VAL A 6 -5.30 27.78 -49.07
CA VAL A 6 -5.25 26.31 -49.05
C VAL A 6 -4.31 25.81 -47.95
N ALA A 7 -3.14 26.42 -47.79
CA ALA A 7 -2.19 26.10 -46.72
C ALA A 7 -2.79 26.31 -45.31
N PHE A 8 -3.58 27.37 -45.11
CA PHE A 8 -4.24 27.62 -43.83
C PHE A 8 -5.29 26.55 -43.48
N PHE A 9 -6.12 26.15 -44.44
CA PHE A 9 -7.12 25.11 -44.20
C PHE A 9 -6.49 23.73 -43.98
N ILE A 10 -5.39 23.41 -44.68
CA ILE A 10 -4.63 22.18 -44.44
C ILE A 10 -4.03 22.17 -43.03
N LEU A 11 -3.40 23.27 -42.62
CA LEU A 11 -2.78 23.37 -41.29
C LEU A 11 -3.82 23.26 -40.16
N SER A 12 -4.97 23.94 -40.32
CA SER A 12 -6.07 23.86 -39.36
C SER A 12 -6.64 22.44 -39.27
N GLY A 13 -6.78 21.74 -40.40
CA GLY A 13 -7.22 20.33 -40.42
C GLY A 13 -6.26 19.41 -39.66
N THR A 14 -4.95 19.60 -39.86
CA THR A 14 -3.91 18.83 -39.16
C THR A 14 -3.95 19.06 -37.65
N ILE A 15 -4.12 20.31 -37.20
CA ILE A 15 -4.24 20.62 -35.75
C ILE A 15 -5.44 19.88 -35.13
N ILE A 16 -6.58 19.88 -35.81
CA ILE A 16 -7.81 19.24 -35.32
C ILE A 16 -7.64 17.72 -35.27
N LEU A 17 -6.96 17.15 -36.27
CA LEU A 17 -6.71 15.71 -36.34
C LEU A 17 -5.78 15.23 -35.21
N ILE A 18 -4.73 16.00 -34.90
CA ILE A 18 -3.82 15.72 -33.78
C ILE A 18 -4.57 15.80 -32.45
N ALA A 19 -5.39 16.84 -32.25
CA ALA A 19 -6.19 16.99 -31.04
C ALA A 19 -7.16 15.82 -30.83
N ALA A 20 -7.82 15.36 -31.91
CA ALA A 20 -8.72 14.21 -31.86
C ALA A 20 -7.99 12.90 -31.50
N LEU A 21 -6.77 12.68 -32.02
CA LEU A 21 -5.94 11.52 -31.69
C LEU A 21 -5.54 11.51 -30.20
N VAL A 22 -5.17 12.66 -29.65
CA VAL A 22 -4.80 12.80 -28.23
C VAL A 22 -6.01 12.52 -27.34
N ILE A 23 -7.19 13.04 -27.68
CA ILE A 23 -8.42 12.78 -26.93
C ILE A 23 -8.77 11.30 -27.00
N TYR A 24 -8.71 10.69 -28.19
CA TYR A 24 -8.97 9.26 -28.36
C TYR A 24 -8.04 8.39 -27.52
N TRP A 25 -6.73 8.71 -27.48
CA TRP A 25 -5.78 8.01 -26.61
C TRP A 25 -6.06 8.24 -25.13
N ALA A 26 -6.42 9.46 -24.73
CA ALA A 26 -6.71 9.79 -23.33
C ALA A 26 -8.01 9.16 -22.81
N THR A 27 -9.00 8.95 -23.69
CA THR A 27 -10.28 8.30 -23.35
C THR A 27 -10.32 6.82 -23.68
N SER A 28 -9.27 6.27 -24.31
CA SER A 28 -9.16 4.84 -24.51
C SER A 28 -9.05 4.17 -23.14
N PRO A 29 -9.99 3.29 -22.78
CA PRO A 29 -9.87 2.56 -21.53
C PRO A 29 -8.58 1.75 -21.60
N MET A 30 -7.58 2.13 -20.79
CA MET A 30 -6.56 1.17 -20.43
C MET A 30 -7.29 0.06 -19.68
N GLU A 31 -7.46 -1.09 -20.33
CA GLU A 31 -7.59 -2.37 -19.64
C GLU A 31 -6.30 -2.53 -18.83
N THR A 32 -6.28 -1.85 -17.69
CA THR A 32 -5.55 -2.30 -16.53
C THR A 32 -6.26 -3.59 -16.18
N GLU A 33 -5.72 -4.70 -16.68
CA GLU A 33 -5.88 -5.97 -16.03
C GLU A 33 -5.42 -5.76 -14.59
N ILE A 34 -6.35 -5.35 -13.73
CA ILE A 34 -6.24 -5.57 -12.30
C ILE A 34 -6.00 -7.07 -12.23
N PRO A 35 -4.84 -7.55 -11.77
CA PRO A 35 -4.69 -8.95 -11.50
C PRO A 35 -5.67 -9.21 -10.37
N THR A 36 -6.87 -9.68 -10.69
CA THR A 36 -7.75 -10.32 -9.72
C THR A 36 -6.89 -11.36 -9.04
N PRO A 37 -6.58 -11.22 -7.74
CA PRO A 37 -5.89 -12.27 -7.03
C PRO A 37 -6.83 -13.46 -7.12
N LYS A 38 -6.44 -14.50 -7.85
CA LYS A 38 -7.07 -15.81 -7.68
C LYS A 38 -7.01 -16.08 -6.19
N ALA A 39 -8.18 -16.10 -5.54
CA ALA A 39 -8.29 -16.65 -4.21
C ALA A 39 -7.62 -18.02 -4.27
N THR A 40 -6.48 -18.17 -3.60
CA THR A 40 -5.90 -19.48 -3.40
C THR A 40 -6.88 -20.18 -2.46
N GLU A 41 -7.83 -20.90 -3.04
CA GLU A 41 -8.50 -22.00 -2.37
C GLU A 41 -7.37 -22.88 -1.83
N SER A 42 -7.33 -23.02 -0.51
CA SER A 42 -6.45 -24.01 0.11
C SER A 42 -6.81 -25.34 -0.51
N GLU A 43 -5.86 -26.01 -1.14
CA GLU A 43 -6.09 -27.40 -1.53
C GLU A 43 -6.36 -28.19 -0.24
N SER A 44 -7.25 -29.17 -0.33
CA SER A 44 -7.75 -29.98 0.81
C SER A 44 -6.68 -30.78 1.58
N THR A 45 -5.40 -30.55 1.27
CA THR A 45 -4.23 -31.20 1.84
C THR A 45 -3.38 -30.23 2.69
N ASP A 46 -3.63 -28.92 2.65
CA ASP A 46 -2.84 -27.94 3.41
C ASP A 46 -3.14 -27.97 4.92
N SER A 47 -2.10 -27.88 5.75
CA SER A 47 -2.27 -27.73 7.20
C SER A 47 -2.57 -26.27 7.52
N VAL A 48 -3.76 -25.99 8.08
CA VAL A 48 -4.15 -24.66 8.54
C VAL A 48 -3.97 -24.57 10.05
N LEU A 49 -3.11 -23.65 10.50
CA LEU A 49 -2.92 -23.33 11.91
C LEU A 49 -3.61 -21.99 12.22
N SER A 50 -4.58 -22.00 13.13
CA SER A 50 -5.16 -20.77 13.65
C SER A 50 -4.38 -20.32 14.89
N VAL A 51 -3.86 -19.09 14.83
CA VAL A 51 -3.06 -18.49 15.89
C VAL A 51 -3.77 -17.25 16.39
N GLU A 52 -3.97 -17.18 17.70
CA GLU A 52 -4.41 -15.98 18.39
C GLU A 52 -3.20 -15.34 19.08
N THR A 53 -3.07 -14.03 18.94
CA THR A 53 -1.96 -13.25 19.49
C THR A 53 -2.45 -11.93 20.06
N THR A 54 -1.59 -11.28 20.84
CA THR A 54 -1.82 -9.95 21.42
C THR A 54 -1.26 -8.87 20.50
N ALA A 55 -1.70 -7.62 20.70
CA ALA A 55 -1.16 -6.47 19.96
C ALA A 55 0.36 -6.32 20.17
N GLU A 56 0.85 -6.52 21.40
CA GLU A 56 2.26 -6.41 21.75
C GLU A 56 3.13 -7.50 21.08
N ASP A 57 2.65 -8.74 21.06
CA ASP A 57 3.38 -9.83 20.41
C ASP A 57 3.37 -9.67 18.88
N PHE A 58 2.24 -9.23 18.32
CA PHE A 58 2.14 -8.90 16.90
C PHE A 58 3.05 -7.75 16.51
N GLU A 59 3.17 -6.70 17.33
CA GLU A 59 4.09 -5.59 17.13
C GLU A 59 5.54 -6.10 17.00
N LYS A 60 5.98 -6.92 17.95
CA LYS A 60 7.34 -7.50 17.95
C LYS A 60 7.60 -8.32 16.68
N LEU A 61 6.61 -9.10 16.24
CA LEU A 61 6.69 -9.88 15.00
C LEU A 61 6.76 -8.97 13.77
N ALA A 62 5.86 -8.00 13.66
CA ALA A 62 5.80 -7.06 12.55
C ALA A 62 7.11 -6.27 12.39
N ILE A 63 7.64 -5.73 13.50
CA ILE A 63 8.93 -5.01 13.52
C ILE A 63 10.05 -5.91 13.00
N LYS A 64 10.11 -7.18 13.45
CA LYS A 64 11.16 -8.11 13.03
C LYS A 64 11.12 -8.37 11.52
N TYR A 65 9.94 -8.65 10.96
CA TYR A 65 9.79 -8.91 9.53
C TYR A 65 10.04 -7.66 8.68
N ILE A 66 9.50 -6.51 9.08
CA ILE A 66 9.66 -5.26 8.34
C ILE A 66 11.13 -4.82 8.35
N LYS A 67 11.83 -4.91 9.48
CA LYS A 67 13.26 -4.57 9.54
C LYS A 67 14.10 -5.47 8.65
N GLN A 68 13.77 -6.76 8.55
CA GLN A 68 14.48 -7.69 7.68
C GLN A 68 14.31 -7.27 6.20
N GLU A 69 13.08 -6.98 5.76
CA GLU A 69 12.77 -6.59 4.38
C GLU A 69 13.26 -5.17 4.03
N LEU A 70 13.25 -4.24 5.00
CA LEU A 70 13.68 -2.85 4.81
C LEU A 70 15.14 -2.60 5.22
N SER A 71 15.97 -3.65 5.39
CA SER A 71 17.38 -3.53 5.80
C SER A 71 18.22 -2.61 4.90
N SER A 72 17.76 -2.34 3.68
CA SER A 72 18.42 -1.45 2.71
C SER A 72 17.91 0.00 2.75
N SER A 73 16.88 0.31 3.53
CA SER A 73 16.34 1.66 3.68
C SER A 73 17.02 2.38 4.85
N GLU A 74 17.54 3.58 4.60
CA GLU A 74 18.19 4.41 5.63
C GLU A 74 17.19 5.14 6.55
N ILE A 75 15.88 4.95 6.34
CA ILE A 75 14.83 5.68 7.05
C ILE A 75 14.46 4.93 8.33
N PRO A 76 14.62 5.53 9.53
CA PRO A 76 14.20 4.91 10.77
C PRO A 76 12.67 4.84 10.80
N ILE A 77 12.13 3.63 10.85
CA ILE A 77 10.70 3.37 10.98
C ILE A 77 10.46 2.68 12.32
N ASP A 78 9.58 3.28 13.12
CA ASP A 78 9.08 2.73 14.36
C ASP A 78 7.59 2.41 14.22
N ILE A 79 7.19 1.24 14.73
CA ILE A 79 5.84 0.71 14.60
C ILE A 79 5.38 0.33 15.99
N GLN A 80 4.21 0.82 16.38
CA GLN A 80 3.58 0.51 17.63
C GLN A 80 2.14 0.04 17.41
N VAL A 81 1.74 -1.04 18.07
CA VAL A 81 0.39 -1.61 17.94
C VAL A 81 -0.26 -1.62 19.32
N ASN A 82 -1.15 -0.66 19.55
CA ASN A 82 -1.94 -0.54 20.78
C ASN A 82 -3.44 -0.58 20.43
N ASP A 83 -4.17 0.49 20.71
CA ASP A 83 -5.55 0.76 20.30
C ASP A 83 -5.66 1.13 18.80
N SER A 84 -4.53 1.45 18.19
CA SER A 84 -4.35 1.72 16.76
C SER A 84 -2.94 1.29 16.35
N VAL A 85 -2.73 1.17 15.03
CA VAL A 85 -1.38 0.96 14.49
C VAL A 85 -0.75 2.33 14.27
N GLN A 86 0.26 2.67 15.07
CA GLN A 86 1.01 3.91 14.94
C GLN A 86 2.32 3.64 14.21
N LEU A 87 2.59 4.41 13.17
CA LEU A 87 3.86 4.44 12.46
C LEU A 87 4.51 5.79 12.68
N SER A 88 5.73 5.77 13.22
CA SER A 88 6.53 6.97 13.48
C SER A 88 7.84 6.87 12.72
N SER A 89 8.27 8.00 12.13
CA SER A 89 9.51 8.07 11.37
C SER A 89 10.07 9.49 11.40
N GLU A 90 11.37 9.62 11.15
CA GLU A 90 12.04 10.91 11.04
C GLU A 90 12.54 11.07 9.60
N ILE A 91 12.00 12.07 8.89
CA ILE A 91 12.31 12.32 7.48
C ILE A 91 13.13 13.59 7.38
N VAL A 92 14.22 13.55 6.60
CA VAL A 92 15.01 14.74 6.29
C VAL A 92 14.39 15.48 5.10
N ALA A 93 13.90 16.70 5.33
CA ALA A 93 13.42 17.59 4.28
C ALA A 93 13.96 19.00 4.50
N PHE A 94 14.44 19.64 3.42
CA PHE A 94 15.06 20.97 3.46
C PHE A 94 16.22 21.11 4.48
N GLY A 95 16.93 20.03 4.78
CA GLY A 95 18.01 20.01 5.76
C GLY A 95 17.55 19.97 7.22
N TYR A 96 16.24 19.80 7.48
CA TYR A 96 15.67 19.63 8.81
C TYR A 96 15.12 18.22 8.99
N ASN A 97 15.26 17.69 10.20
CA ASN A 97 14.59 16.47 10.60
C ASN A 97 13.13 16.77 10.96
N ILE A 98 12.21 16.12 10.27
CA ILE A 98 10.78 16.29 10.48
C ILE A 98 10.24 14.99 11.10
N PRO A 99 9.76 15.03 12.36
CA PRO A 99 9.08 13.89 12.95
C PRO A 99 7.70 13.73 12.30
N VAL A 100 7.47 12.55 11.74
CA VAL A 100 6.21 12.14 11.14
C VAL A 100 5.63 11.03 11.99
N SER A 101 4.37 11.18 12.39
CA SER A 101 3.62 10.12 13.07
C SER A 101 2.24 9.97 12.42
N MET A 102 1.89 8.74 12.08
CA MET A 102 0.60 8.39 11.49
C MET A 102 -0.05 7.30 12.31
N LYS A 103 -1.34 7.46 12.59
CA LYS A 103 -2.15 6.40 13.21
C LYS A 103 -3.10 5.83 12.19
N PHE A 104 -3.20 4.52 12.18
CA PHE A 104 -4.02 3.74 11.27
C PHE A 104 -4.98 2.85 12.06
N ASN A 105 -6.17 2.66 11.50
CA ASN A 105 -7.11 1.66 11.96
C ASN A 105 -7.00 0.41 11.06
N PRO A 106 -6.61 -0.76 11.60
CA PRO A 106 -6.54 -1.98 10.81
C PRO A 106 -7.94 -2.52 10.52
N VAL A 107 -8.18 -2.90 9.27
CA VAL A 107 -9.41 -3.56 8.82
C VAL A 107 -9.03 -4.77 7.99
N VAL A 108 -9.56 -5.93 8.35
CA VAL A 108 -9.34 -7.18 7.59
C VAL A 108 -10.40 -7.29 6.51
N ASN A 109 -10.00 -7.61 5.28
CA ASN A 109 -10.94 -7.88 4.19
C ASN A 109 -11.28 -9.38 4.09
N GLU A 110 -12.27 -9.73 3.27
CA GLU A 110 -12.73 -11.12 3.11
C GLU A 110 -11.64 -12.10 2.63
N GLN A 111 -10.61 -11.58 1.96
CA GLN A 111 -9.48 -12.36 1.46
C GLN A 111 -8.41 -12.60 2.54
N GLY A 112 -8.57 -12.00 3.71
CA GLY A 112 -7.62 -12.06 4.81
C GLY A 112 -6.41 -11.15 4.65
N ASN A 113 -6.52 -10.09 3.84
CA ASN A 113 -5.52 -9.02 3.73
C ASN A 113 -5.88 -7.87 4.68
N ILE A 114 -4.92 -7.00 4.98
CA ILE A 114 -5.07 -5.93 5.97
C ILE A 114 -5.07 -4.56 5.26
N HIS A 115 -6.10 -3.77 5.56
CA HIS A 115 -6.21 -2.36 5.20
C HIS A 115 -5.88 -1.51 6.42
N LEU A 116 -4.80 -0.74 6.35
CA LEU A 116 -4.45 0.24 7.37
C LEU A 116 -5.01 1.60 6.94
N VAL A 117 -6.24 1.88 7.38
CA VAL A 117 -6.96 3.11 7.02
C VAL A 117 -6.46 4.25 7.91
N GLN A 118 -6.02 5.36 7.31
CA GLN A 118 -5.50 6.49 8.06
C GLN A 118 -6.56 7.10 8.97
N ARG A 119 -6.22 7.25 10.26
CA ARG A 119 -7.05 7.89 11.29
C ARG A 119 -6.54 9.28 11.63
N GLU A 120 -5.25 9.39 11.95
CA GLU A 120 -4.60 10.66 12.31
C GLU A 120 -3.23 10.77 11.61
N VAL A 121 -2.81 11.99 11.29
CA VAL A 121 -1.47 12.30 10.80
C VAL A 121 -0.95 13.52 11.55
N ASN A 122 0.28 13.45 12.03
CA ASN A 122 0.98 14.53 12.68
C ASN A 122 2.36 14.69 12.03
N VAL A 123 2.64 15.88 11.52
CA VAL A 123 3.92 16.22 10.89
C VAL A 123 4.47 17.46 11.60
N GLY A 124 5.04 17.26 12.80
CA GLY A 124 5.43 18.36 13.68
C GLY A 124 4.29 19.39 13.84
N SER A 125 4.59 20.67 13.57
CA SER A 125 3.62 21.78 13.60
C SER A 125 2.98 22.09 12.24
N LEU A 126 3.26 21.28 11.21
CA LEU A 126 2.81 21.52 9.84
C LEU A 126 1.48 20.81 9.60
N ASN A 127 0.50 21.51 9.02
CA ASN A 127 -0.77 20.92 8.62
C ASN A 127 -0.69 20.38 7.19
N ILE A 128 -0.02 19.22 7.03
CA ILE A 128 0.18 18.58 5.73
C ILE A 128 -0.95 17.55 5.49
N PRO A 129 -1.58 17.53 4.30
CA PRO A 129 -2.57 16.51 3.97
C PRO A 129 -2.00 15.08 4.08
N PRO A 130 -2.75 14.11 4.65
CA PRO A 130 -2.28 12.74 4.79
C PRO A 130 -1.85 12.09 3.47
N SER A 131 -2.56 12.37 2.37
CA SER A 131 -2.23 11.86 1.03
C SER A 131 -0.86 12.32 0.54
N MET A 132 -0.45 13.54 0.88
CA MET A 132 0.87 14.05 0.52
C MET A 132 1.97 13.33 1.32
N VAL A 133 1.74 13.07 2.61
CA VAL A 133 2.67 12.30 3.44
C VAL A 133 2.84 10.89 2.90
N LEU A 134 1.74 10.19 2.59
CA LEU A 134 1.76 8.85 2.00
C LEU A 134 2.49 8.85 0.63
N LYS A 135 2.27 9.87 -0.20
CA LYS A 135 2.96 10.02 -1.48
C LYS A 135 4.47 10.17 -1.33
N LEU A 136 4.92 11.02 -0.39
CA LEU A 136 6.34 11.20 -0.11
C LEU A 136 6.96 9.93 0.45
N MET A 137 6.27 9.25 1.36
CA MET A 137 6.72 7.98 1.93
C MET A 137 6.90 6.91 0.84
N ASN A 138 5.96 6.80 -0.09
CA ASN A 138 6.03 5.88 -1.22
C ASN A 138 7.19 6.18 -2.20
N GLN A 139 7.67 7.42 -2.24
CA GLN A 139 8.81 7.82 -3.07
C GLN A 139 10.16 7.64 -2.34
N ALA A 140 10.16 7.81 -1.02
CA ALA A 140 11.37 7.77 -0.20
C ALA A 140 11.74 6.35 0.24
N VAL A 141 10.75 5.47 0.46
CA VAL A 141 10.94 4.11 0.95
C VAL A 141 10.59 3.11 -0.15
N GLN A 142 11.49 2.17 -0.42
CA GLN A 142 11.16 1.01 -1.23
C GLN A 142 10.44 -0.02 -0.36
N PHE A 143 9.11 -0.01 -0.44
CA PHE A 143 8.29 -1.00 0.24
C PHE A 143 8.39 -2.37 -0.45
N PRO A 144 8.31 -3.46 0.32
CA PRO A 144 8.24 -4.80 -0.27
C PRO A 144 6.94 -4.97 -1.06
N ASN A 145 6.92 -5.92 -1.99
CA ASN A 145 5.81 -6.14 -2.93
C ASN A 145 4.44 -6.47 -2.29
N TRP A 146 4.43 -6.88 -1.03
CA TRP A 146 3.24 -7.17 -0.24
C TRP A 146 2.71 -5.92 0.51
N VAL A 147 3.38 -4.77 0.42
CA VAL A 147 2.90 -3.48 0.92
C VAL A 147 2.65 -2.53 -0.24
N THR A 148 1.45 -1.98 -0.33
CA THR A 148 1.09 -0.98 -1.34
C THR A 148 0.55 0.27 -0.64
N ILE A 149 1.22 1.40 -0.87
CA ILE A 149 0.74 2.70 -0.38
C ILE A 149 -0.31 3.22 -1.34
N ARG A 150 -1.47 3.61 -0.80
CA ARG A 150 -2.62 4.13 -1.55
C ARG A 150 -2.95 5.55 -1.07
N PRO A 151 -2.25 6.58 -1.59
CA PRO A 151 -2.40 7.95 -1.09
C PRO A 151 -3.78 8.55 -1.31
N ASP A 152 -4.47 8.16 -2.38
CA ASP A 152 -5.77 8.71 -2.76
C ASP A 152 -6.88 8.19 -1.82
N GLU A 153 -6.81 6.92 -1.47
CA GLU A 153 -7.68 6.25 -0.49
C GLU A 153 -7.24 6.49 0.96
N LYS A 154 -6.09 7.15 1.17
CA LYS A 154 -5.47 7.41 2.48
C LYS A 154 -5.28 6.14 3.30
N GLU A 155 -4.79 5.08 2.66
CA GLU A 155 -4.57 3.80 3.32
C GLU A 155 -3.27 3.15 2.89
N ILE A 156 -2.81 2.21 3.71
CA ILE A 156 -1.73 1.29 3.37
C ILE A 156 -2.37 -0.09 3.24
N PHE A 157 -2.22 -0.70 2.07
CA PHE A 157 -2.68 -2.06 1.81
C PHE A 157 -1.56 -3.05 2.08
N VAL A 158 -1.82 -4.01 2.95
CA VAL A 158 -0.92 -5.12 3.27
C VAL A 158 -1.52 -6.39 2.69
N ASP A 159 -0.95 -6.82 1.57
CA ASP A 159 -1.33 -8.00 0.81
C ASP A 159 -0.65 -9.24 1.38
N LEU A 160 -1.27 -9.84 2.41
CA LEU A 160 -0.77 -11.04 3.06
C LEU A 160 -0.71 -12.24 2.10
N SER A 161 -1.46 -12.23 0.98
CA SER A 161 -1.36 -13.28 -0.03
C SER A 161 -0.01 -13.33 -0.76
N LYS A 162 0.69 -12.19 -0.83
CA LYS A 162 2.04 -12.07 -1.40
C LYS A 162 3.14 -12.27 -0.35
N LEU A 163 2.78 -12.23 0.93
CA LEU A 163 3.70 -12.52 2.02
C LEU A 163 3.93 -14.02 2.11
N THR A 164 5.11 -14.46 1.69
CA THR A 164 5.55 -15.86 1.83
C THR A 164 6.63 -15.93 2.89
N LEU A 165 6.40 -16.73 3.92
CA LEU A 165 7.42 -16.96 4.95
C LEU A 165 8.60 -17.77 4.36
N PRO A 166 9.80 -17.70 4.97
CA PRO A 166 10.93 -18.52 4.53
C PRO A 166 10.65 -20.03 4.49
N SER A 167 9.67 -20.49 5.27
CA SER A 167 9.20 -21.88 5.29
C SER A 167 8.25 -22.24 4.14
N GLY A 168 7.90 -21.30 3.26
CA GLY A 168 6.88 -21.47 2.22
C GLY A 168 5.43 -21.31 2.73
N ALA A 169 5.24 -21.08 4.03
CA ALA A 169 3.92 -20.88 4.61
C ALA A 169 3.34 -19.51 4.20
N LYS A 170 2.01 -19.48 4.02
CA LYS A 170 1.24 -18.26 3.74
C LYS A 170 0.51 -17.81 5.00
N VAL A 171 0.31 -16.51 5.15
CA VAL A 171 -0.42 -15.92 6.28
C VAL A 171 -1.70 -15.27 5.79
N LYS A 172 -2.76 -15.37 6.58
CA LYS A 172 -4.03 -14.65 6.38
C LYS A 172 -4.46 -14.05 7.70
N ALA A 173 -4.98 -12.83 7.69
CA ALA A 173 -5.64 -12.26 8.85
C ALA A 173 -7.11 -12.72 8.88
N ARG A 174 -7.63 -13.05 10.06
CA ARG A 174 -9.05 -13.38 10.27
C ARG A 174 -9.80 -12.26 10.96
N ASP A 175 -9.25 -11.78 12.06
CA ASP A 175 -9.84 -10.71 12.86
C ASP A 175 -8.74 -9.89 13.51
N ILE A 176 -8.92 -8.57 13.58
CA ILE A 176 -8.02 -7.66 14.29
C ILE A 176 -8.89 -6.78 15.18
N ASP A 177 -8.91 -7.12 16.46
CA ASP A 177 -9.66 -6.42 17.49
C ASP A 177 -8.67 -5.86 18.52
N LEU A 178 -8.11 -4.70 18.18
CA LEU A 178 -7.16 -3.99 19.02
C LEU A 178 -7.78 -3.53 20.35
N ALA A 179 -9.08 -3.26 20.39
CA ALA A 179 -9.77 -2.83 21.61
C ALA A 179 -9.80 -3.95 22.66
N ASN A 180 -9.93 -5.21 22.22
CA ASN A 180 -9.89 -6.38 23.08
C ASN A 180 -8.50 -7.06 23.12
N ASN A 181 -7.46 -6.41 22.60
CA ASN A 181 -6.09 -6.94 22.52
C ASN A 181 -6.03 -8.34 21.86
N ARG A 182 -6.84 -8.57 20.82
CA ARG A 182 -6.99 -9.86 20.15
C ARG A 182 -6.72 -9.72 18.66
N ILE A 183 -5.75 -10.48 18.16
CA ILE A 183 -5.42 -10.57 16.74
C ILE A 183 -5.45 -12.05 16.35
N GLN A 184 -6.29 -12.40 15.38
CA GLN A 184 -6.44 -13.77 14.89
C GLN A 184 -5.86 -13.89 13.49
N LEU A 185 -4.90 -14.81 13.34
CA LEU A 185 -4.20 -15.10 12.11
C LEU A 185 -4.37 -16.57 11.76
N GLU A 186 -4.35 -16.87 10.47
CA GLU A 186 -4.22 -18.22 9.94
C GLU A 186 -2.91 -18.36 9.20
N ILE A 187 -2.21 -19.46 9.49
CA ILE A 187 -0.98 -19.83 8.81
C ILE A 187 -1.31 -21.09 8.00
N VAL A 188 -1.21 -20.97 6.69
CA VAL A 188 -1.45 -22.08 5.75
C VAL A 188 -0.09 -22.64 5.35
N ILE A 189 0.20 -23.85 5.80
CA ILE A 189 1.44 -24.56 5.50
C ILE A 189 1.15 -25.53 4.34
N PRO A 190 1.82 -25.35 3.19
CA PRO A 190 1.67 -26.28 2.08
C PRO A 190 2.27 -27.64 2.48
N ASN A 191 1.47 -28.70 2.35
CA ASN A 191 1.94 -30.08 2.55
C ASN A 191 2.29 -30.68 1.17
N GLN A 192 3.38 -30.22 0.57
CA GLN A 192 3.96 -30.77 -0.67
C GLN A 192 5.47 -30.93 -0.49
#